data_AF-A0A919ZK98-F1
#
_entry.id   AF-A0A919ZK98-F1
#
_cell.length_a   1.000
_cell.length_b   1.000
_cell.length_c   1.000
_cell.angle_alpha   90.00
_cell.angle_beta   90.00
_cell.angle_gamma   90.00
#
_symmetry.space_group_name_H-M   'P 1'
#
loop_
_entity.id
_entity.type
_entity.pdbx_description
1 polymer ?
#
loop_
_entity_poly.entity_id
_entity_poly.type
_entity_poly.pdbx_seq_one_letter_code
_entity_poly.pdbx_strand_id
1 'polypeptide(L)'
;MQTCGYCGSAVEPVGKGLYCLFCDMEVYRDEVQENGMRRPLRAEKVVFLSAAERPTQELMEKDSYYLTLLLKLVRNERKRTYNLLRVVNKGAELQPGKFKSGQNEGAKNYQYWTRKAWIIENILRDRVGYYPIKITDNMLNSIIEQMEESNQKPMTFSPK
;
A
#
# COMPACT_ATOMS: atom_id res chain seq x y z
N MET A 1 24.24 18.81 -11.67
CA MET A 1 23.55 18.67 -12.98
C MET A 1 22.11 18.31 -12.71
N GLN A 2 21.14 19.01 -13.31
CA GLN A 2 19.71 18.63 -13.23
C GLN A 2 19.47 17.39 -14.08
N THR A 3 18.84 16.39 -13.49
CA THR A 3 18.67 15.06 -14.08
C THR A 3 17.26 14.53 -13.90
N CYS A 4 16.83 13.69 -14.84
CA CYS A 4 15.57 12.96 -14.76
C CYS A 4 15.61 11.96 -13.60
N GLY A 5 14.59 11.98 -12.73
CA GLY A 5 14.50 11.07 -11.58
C GLY A 5 14.28 9.59 -11.93
N TYR A 6 14.02 9.27 -13.20
CA TYR A 6 13.83 7.91 -13.69
C TYR A 6 15.10 7.29 -14.26
N CYS A 7 15.73 7.95 -15.25
CA CYS A 7 16.91 7.42 -15.94
C CYS A 7 18.25 8.07 -15.54
N GLY A 8 18.22 9.19 -14.81
CA GLY A 8 19.43 9.93 -14.43
C GLY A 8 20.07 10.76 -15.55
N SER A 9 19.52 10.77 -16.78
CA SER A 9 20.00 11.64 -17.87
C SER A 9 19.73 13.11 -17.58
N ALA A 10 20.53 14.00 -18.19
CA ALA A 10 20.27 15.43 -18.15
C ALA A 10 18.87 15.76 -18.70
N VAL A 11 18.23 16.78 -18.14
CA VAL A 11 16.97 17.33 -18.65
C VAL A 11 17.22 18.66 -19.34
N GLU A 12 16.45 18.93 -20.40
CA GLU A 12 16.59 20.12 -21.22
C GLU A 12 15.36 21.03 -21.05
N PRO A 13 15.53 22.37 -21.08
CA PRO A 13 14.40 23.29 -21.06
C PRO A 13 13.62 23.22 -22.37
N VAL A 14 12.31 22.97 -22.27
CA VAL A 14 11.38 23.00 -23.42
C VAL A 14 10.18 23.87 -23.05
N GLY A 15 10.04 25.00 -23.74
CA GLY A 15 9.02 26.01 -23.43
C GLY A 15 9.15 26.53 -21.99
N LYS A 16 8.14 26.26 -21.14
CA LYS A 16 8.15 26.61 -19.71
C LYS A 16 8.57 25.44 -18.79
N GLY A 17 8.72 24.24 -19.34
CA GLY A 17 8.98 22.99 -18.63
C GLY A 17 10.38 22.44 -18.87
N LEU A 18 10.59 21.21 -18.41
CA LEU A 18 11.81 20.43 -18.65
C LEU A 18 11.42 19.13 -19.35
N TYR A 19 12.30 18.63 -20.20
CA TYR A 19 12.08 17.43 -20.99
C TYR A 19 13.28 16.49 -20.87
N CYS A 20 13.01 15.20 -20.71
CA CYS A 20 14.04 14.17 -20.73
C CYS A 20 14.03 13.45 -22.08
N LEU A 21 15.04 13.67 -22.91
CA LEU A 21 15.15 13.04 -24.23
C LEU A 21 15.27 11.51 -24.15
N PHE A 22 15.91 10.97 -23.12
CA PHE A 22 16.08 9.52 -22.98
C PHE A 22 14.77 8.81 -22.61
N CYS A 23 14.00 9.40 -21.70
CA CYS A 23 12.71 8.86 -21.29
C CYS A 23 11.56 9.28 -22.21
N ASP A 24 11.79 10.21 -23.14
CA ASP A 24 10.77 10.79 -24.02
C ASP A 24 9.57 11.37 -23.25
N MET A 25 9.85 12.14 -22.20
CA MET A 25 8.81 12.68 -21.31
C MET A 25 9.10 14.08 -20.77
N GLU A 26 8.03 14.82 -20.50
CA GLU A 26 8.09 16.03 -19.68
C GLU A 26 8.44 15.67 -18.22
N VAL A 27 9.30 16.47 -17.62
CA VAL A 27 9.69 16.36 -16.22
C VAL A 27 9.27 17.65 -15.52
N TYR A 28 8.38 17.53 -14.53
CA TYR A 28 7.96 18.68 -13.74
C TYR A 28 9.11 19.17 -12.84
N ARG A 29 9.16 20.47 -12.58
CA ARG A 29 10.28 21.08 -11.84
C ARG A 29 10.48 20.51 -10.44
N ASP A 30 9.41 20.11 -9.78
CA ASP A 30 9.40 19.48 -8.46
C ASP A 30 9.80 17.99 -8.50
N GLU A 31 9.89 17.39 -9.68
CA GLU A 31 10.32 16.01 -9.91
C GLU A 31 11.75 15.90 -10.43
N VAL A 32 12.38 17.01 -10.82
CA VAL A 32 13.78 17.09 -11.22
C VAL A 32 14.67 16.68 -10.05
N GLN A 33 15.65 15.84 -10.32
CA GLN A 33 16.65 15.41 -9.36
C GLN A 33 18.02 15.98 -9.71
N GLU A 34 19.00 15.76 -8.84
CA GLU A 34 20.37 16.18 -9.08
C GLU A 34 21.31 14.97 -9.20
N ASN A 35 22.27 15.07 -10.11
CA ASN A 35 23.41 14.16 -10.22
C ASN A 35 23.00 12.67 -10.31
N GLY A 36 21.91 12.38 -11.04
CA GLY A 36 21.44 11.02 -11.28
C GLY A 36 20.70 10.37 -10.11
N MET A 37 20.34 11.15 -9.07
CA MET A 37 19.56 10.64 -7.95
C MET A 37 18.13 10.28 -8.37
N ARG A 38 17.56 9.28 -7.68
CA ARG A 38 16.15 8.92 -7.81
C ARG A 38 15.27 9.88 -7.03
N ARG A 39 14.02 10.03 -7.46
CA ARG A 39 13.00 10.69 -6.63
C ARG A 39 12.85 9.93 -5.31
N PRO A 40 12.99 10.58 -4.15
CA PRO A 40 12.91 9.89 -2.87
C PRO A 40 11.47 9.47 -2.57
N LEU A 41 11.28 8.19 -2.26
CA LEU A 41 10.02 7.68 -1.74
C LEU A 41 9.99 7.82 -0.22
N ARG A 42 8.83 8.22 0.33
CA ARG A 42 8.60 8.30 1.77
C ARG A 42 7.47 7.35 2.15
N ALA A 43 7.76 6.42 3.05
CA ALA A 43 6.75 5.52 3.60
C ALA A 43 5.93 6.23 4.68
N GLU A 44 4.60 6.20 4.56
CA GLU A 44 3.70 6.58 5.65
C GLU A 44 3.66 5.42 6.67
N LYS A 45 4.52 5.51 7.70
CA LYS A 45 4.72 4.43 8.70
C LYS A 45 3.57 4.28 9.71
N VAL A 46 2.69 5.28 9.82
CA VAL A 46 1.58 5.28 10.78
C VAL A 46 0.26 5.10 10.04
N VAL A 47 -0.37 3.95 10.23
CA VAL A 47 -1.62 3.58 9.56
C VAL A 47 -2.61 3.09 10.61
N PHE A 48 -3.82 3.67 10.59
CA PHE A 48 -4.92 3.27 11.45
C PHE A 48 -5.90 2.38 10.70
N LEU A 49 -6.54 1.45 11.41
CA LEU A 49 -7.54 0.55 10.84
C LEU A 49 -8.70 1.30 10.16
N SER A 50 -9.10 2.45 10.73
CA SER A 50 -10.15 3.31 10.17
C SER A 50 -9.83 3.81 8.75
N ALA A 51 -8.57 3.81 8.32
CA ALA A 51 -8.22 4.13 6.95
C ALA A 51 -8.84 3.16 5.94
N ALA A 52 -9.14 1.92 6.33
CA ALA A 52 -9.84 0.97 5.46
C ALA A 52 -11.26 1.42 5.13
N GLU A 53 -11.85 2.33 5.90
CA GLU A 53 -13.22 2.83 5.68
C GLU A 53 -13.29 3.81 4.52
N ARG A 54 -12.15 4.42 4.13
CA ARG A 54 -12.03 5.35 3.01
C ARG A 54 -12.56 4.79 1.69
N PRO A 55 -13.01 5.66 0.77
CA PRO A 55 -13.33 5.28 -0.60
C PRO A 55 -12.19 4.55 -1.30
N THR A 56 -12.52 3.61 -2.19
CA THR A 56 -11.52 2.85 -2.95
C THR A 56 -10.61 3.75 -3.78
N GLN A 57 -11.13 4.86 -4.31
CA GLN A 57 -10.33 5.85 -5.07
C GLN A 57 -9.21 6.45 -4.20
N GLU A 58 -9.51 6.87 -2.97
CA GLU A 58 -8.48 7.37 -2.05
C GLU A 58 -7.44 6.29 -1.70
N LEU A 59 -7.86 5.03 -1.56
CA LEU A 59 -6.92 3.92 -1.32
C LEU A 59 -6.00 3.69 -2.52
N MET A 60 -6.49 3.91 -3.75
CA MET A 60 -5.70 3.79 -4.98
C MET A 60 -4.61 4.87 -5.11
N GLU A 61 -4.68 5.96 -4.34
CA GLU A 61 -3.67 7.02 -4.32
C GLU A 61 -2.54 6.74 -3.31
N LYS A 62 -2.79 5.87 -2.31
CA LYS A 62 -1.80 5.51 -1.28
C LYS A 62 -0.71 4.60 -1.83
N ASP A 63 0.52 4.68 -1.32
CA ASP A 63 1.61 3.81 -1.79
C ASP A 63 1.42 2.33 -1.38
N SER A 64 2.17 1.42 -2.02
CA SER A 64 2.02 -0.02 -1.79
C SER A 64 2.47 -0.48 -0.41
N TYR A 65 3.41 0.24 0.24
CA TYR A 65 3.81 -0.05 1.62
C TYR A 65 2.66 0.25 2.59
N TYR A 66 2.05 1.44 2.47
CA TYR A 66 0.87 1.84 3.23
C TYR A 66 -0.26 0.81 3.12
N LEU A 67 -0.59 0.39 1.90
CA LEU A 67 -1.64 -0.60 1.65
C LEU A 67 -1.29 -1.97 2.24
N THR A 68 -0.03 -2.37 2.21
CA THR A 68 0.43 -3.62 2.82
C THR A 68 0.27 -3.59 4.34
N LEU A 69 0.63 -2.48 4.98
CA LEU A 69 0.42 -2.28 6.41
C LEU A 69 -1.08 -2.26 6.77
N LEU A 70 -1.90 -1.55 6.00
CA LEU A 70 -3.35 -1.52 6.20
C LEU A 70 -3.98 -2.92 6.05
N LEU A 71 -3.53 -3.70 5.07
CA LEU A 71 -4.00 -5.07 4.86
C LEU A 71 -3.72 -5.97 6.07
N LYS A 72 -2.57 -5.80 6.74
CA LYS A 72 -2.27 -6.50 8.00
C LYS A 72 -3.32 -6.20 9.07
N LEU A 73 -3.65 -4.92 9.26
CA LEU A 73 -4.65 -4.48 10.25
C LEU A 73 -6.04 -5.04 9.93
N VAL A 74 -6.47 -4.90 8.68
CA VAL A 74 -7.77 -5.38 8.21
C VAL A 74 -7.91 -6.90 8.35
N ARG A 75 -6.86 -7.67 8.04
CA ARG A 75 -6.88 -9.13 8.21
C ARG A 75 -6.94 -9.54 9.68
N ASN A 76 -6.27 -8.81 10.57
CA ASN A 76 -6.38 -9.03 12.01
C ASN A 76 -7.80 -8.76 12.52
N GLU A 77 -8.43 -7.68 12.05
CA GLU A 77 -9.80 -7.34 12.42
C GLU A 77 -10.82 -8.35 11.85
N ARG A 78 -10.64 -8.78 10.60
CA ARG A 78 -11.43 -9.87 10.01
C ARG A 78 -11.32 -11.16 10.84
N LYS A 79 -10.12 -11.51 11.30
CA LYS A 79 -9.91 -12.67 12.18
C LYS A 79 -10.62 -12.49 13.53
N ARG A 80 -10.56 -11.28 14.11
CA ARG A 80 -11.24 -10.94 15.37
C ARG A 80 -12.75 -11.10 15.23
N THR A 81 -13.36 -10.49 14.22
CA THR A 81 -14.80 -10.55 13.96
C THR A 81 -15.28 -11.97 13.65
N TYR A 82 -14.51 -12.76 12.89
CA TYR A 82 -14.80 -14.18 12.68
C TYR A 82 -14.82 -14.98 13.99
N ASN A 83 -13.84 -14.77 14.87
CA ASN A 83 -13.79 -15.46 16.16
C ASN A 83 -14.97 -15.08 17.05
N LEU A 84 -15.37 -13.80 17.08
CA LEU A 84 -16.54 -13.34 17.81
C LEU A 84 -17.82 -13.99 17.27
N LEU A 85 -18.02 -13.97 15.95
CA LEU A 85 -19.16 -14.63 15.31
C LEU A 85 -19.22 -16.12 15.65
N ARG A 86 -18.08 -16.82 15.66
CA ARG A 86 -18.00 -18.23 16.05
C ARG A 86 -18.45 -18.46 17.49
N VAL A 87 -18.08 -17.58 18.43
CA VAL A 87 -18.51 -17.67 19.83
C VAL A 87 -20.02 -17.44 19.95
N VAL A 88 -20.54 -16.42 19.26
CA VAL A 88 -21.98 -16.12 19.27
C VAL A 88 -22.80 -17.28 18.68
N ASN A 89 -22.34 -17.89 17.60
CA ASN A 89 -23.00 -19.05 16.99
C ASN A 89 -23.06 -20.24 17.95
N LYS A 90 -21.98 -20.54 18.69
CA LYS A 90 -22.00 -21.57 19.74
C LYS A 90 -23.01 -21.26 20.84
N GLY A 91 -23.11 -20.00 21.25
CA GLY A 91 -24.13 -19.57 22.21
C GLY A 91 -25.56 -19.77 21.68
N ALA A 92 -25.78 -19.47 20.40
CA ALA A 92 -27.06 -19.67 19.72
C ALA A 92 -27.48 -21.15 19.62
N GLU A 93 -26.52 -22.05 19.43
CA GLU A 93 -26.75 -23.51 19.45
C GLU A 93 -27.20 -23.99 20.84
N LEU A 94 -26.60 -23.43 21.91
CA LEU A 94 -26.95 -23.77 23.29
C LEU A 94 -28.27 -23.13 23.77
N GLN A 95 -28.59 -21.93 23.28
CA GLN A 95 -29.83 -21.22 23.63
C GLN A 95 -30.49 -20.64 22.37
N PRO A 96 -31.28 -21.46 21.64
CA PRO A 96 -31.94 -21.05 20.42
C PRO A 96 -32.78 -19.79 20.59
N GLY A 97 -32.70 -18.88 19.61
CA GLY A 97 -33.49 -17.64 19.58
C GLY A 97 -32.93 -16.47 20.39
N LYS A 98 -32.08 -16.70 21.40
CA LYS A 98 -31.55 -15.60 22.25
C LYS A 98 -30.46 -14.74 21.60
N PHE A 99 -29.73 -15.29 20.62
CA PHE A 99 -28.53 -14.67 20.06
C PHE A 99 -28.70 -14.17 18.62
N LYS A 100 -29.92 -14.18 18.07
CA LYS A 100 -30.18 -13.90 16.66
C LYS A 100 -29.67 -12.51 16.22
N SER A 101 -29.82 -11.49 17.05
CA SER A 101 -29.29 -10.13 16.78
C SER A 101 -27.77 -10.14 16.69
N GLY A 102 -27.08 -10.74 17.66
CA GLY A 102 -25.62 -10.86 17.67
C GLY A 102 -25.06 -11.67 16.50
N GLN A 103 -25.78 -12.72 16.05
CA GLN A 103 -25.40 -13.48 14.86
C GLN A 103 -25.45 -12.61 13.60
N ASN A 104 -26.55 -11.86 13.43
CA ASN A 104 -26.73 -10.97 12.28
C ASN A 104 -25.68 -9.86 12.25
N GLU A 105 -25.40 -9.23 13.38
CA GLU A 105 -24.38 -8.18 13.49
C GLU A 105 -22.97 -8.75 13.26
N GLY A 106 -22.64 -9.87 13.90
CA GLY A 106 -21.36 -10.55 13.71
C GLY A 106 -21.12 -10.95 12.25
N ALA A 107 -22.14 -11.47 11.56
CA ALA A 107 -22.08 -11.81 10.15
C ALA A 107 -21.84 -10.57 9.26
N LYS A 108 -22.57 -9.48 9.50
CA LYS A 108 -22.38 -8.20 8.78
C LYS A 108 -20.96 -7.66 8.97
N ASN A 109 -20.45 -7.66 10.20
CA ASN A 109 -19.10 -7.18 10.51
C ASN A 109 -18.03 -8.04 9.84
N TYR A 110 -18.15 -9.37 9.88
CA TYR A 110 -17.24 -10.27 9.20
C TYR A 110 -17.24 -10.07 7.67
N GLN A 111 -18.42 -9.94 7.06
CA GLN A 111 -18.56 -9.65 5.62
C GLN A 111 -17.93 -8.31 5.25
N TYR A 112 -18.16 -7.28 6.07
CA TYR A 112 -17.59 -5.95 5.87
C TYR A 112 -16.06 -5.99 5.81
N TRP A 113 -15.40 -6.56 6.83
CA TRP A 113 -13.94 -6.65 6.87
C TRP A 113 -13.37 -7.59 5.81
N THR A 114 -14.11 -8.62 5.41
CA THR A 114 -13.73 -9.48 4.28
C THR A 114 -13.70 -8.68 2.97
N ARG A 115 -14.71 -7.85 2.72
CA ARG A 115 -14.75 -6.97 1.54
C ARG A 115 -13.64 -5.91 1.57
N LYS A 116 -13.38 -5.29 2.73
CA LYS A 116 -12.29 -4.33 2.87
C LYS A 116 -10.91 -4.96 2.62
N ALA A 117 -10.69 -6.19 3.10
CA ALA A 117 -9.46 -6.94 2.79
C ALA A 117 -9.33 -7.16 1.27
N TRP A 118 -10.42 -7.61 0.64
CA TRP A 118 -10.45 -7.92 -0.79
C TRP A 118 -10.15 -6.70 -1.67
N ILE A 119 -10.65 -5.52 -1.30
CA ILE A 119 -10.34 -4.27 -2.01
C ILE A 119 -8.84 -4.02 -2.01
N ILE A 120 -8.20 -4.05 -0.83
CA ILE A 120 -6.78 -3.77 -0.69
C ILE A 120 -5.93 -4.83 -1.40
N GLU A 121 -6.32 -6.10 -1.31
CA GLU A 121 -5.67 -7.21 -2.00
C GLU A 121 -5.65 -7.00 -3.52
N ASN A 122 -6.74 -6.51 -4.13
CA ASN A 122 -6.76 -6.26 -5.57
C ASN A 122 -5.95 -5.02 -5.96
N ILE A 123 -5.99 -3.93 -5.19
CA ILE A 123 -5.13 -2.77 -5.47
C ILE A 123 -3.65 -3.17 -5.46
N LEU A 124 -3.23 -4.00 -4.49
CA LEU A 124 -1.87 -4.52 -4.45
C LEU A 124 -1.56 -5.40 -5.66
N ARG A 125 -2.46 -6.32 -6.03
CA ARG A 125 -2.29 -7.18 -7.22
C ARG A 125 -2.13 -6.38 -8.50
N ASP A 126 -2.91 -5.32 -8.68
CA ASP A 126 -2.84 -4.48 -9.88
C ASP A 126 -1.48 -3.76 -10.00
N ARG A 127 -0.84 -3.46 -8.86
CA ARG A 127 0.43 -2.70 -8.82
C ARG A 127 1.69 -3.57 -8.91
N VAL A 128 1.70 -4.70 -8.19
CA VAL A 128 2.92 -5.51 -8.03
C VAL A 128 2.74 -6.95 -8.52
N GLY A 129 1.58 -7.30 -9.07
CA GLY A 129 1.25 -8.62 -9.60
C GLY A 129 0.78 -9.62 -8.53
N TYR A 130 0.89 -9.30 -7.24
CA TYR A 130 0.46 -10.17 -6.14
C TYR A 130 0.05 -9.39 -4.89
N TYR A 131 -0.56 -10.06 -3.91
CA TYR A 131 -0.64 -9.56 -2.54
C TYR A 131 0.11 -10.51 -1.61
N PRO A 132 0.76 -10.03 -0.54
CA PRO A 132 1.46 -10.90 0.39
C PRO A 132 0.48 -11.82 1.13
N ILE A 133 0.72 -13.13 1.13
CA ILE A 133 -0.11 -14.10 1.87
C ILE A 133 0.05 -13.90 3.39
N LYS A 134 1.29 -13.66 3.83
CA LYS A 134 1.64 -13.38 5.23
C LYS A 134 2.34 -12.03 5.31
N ILE A 135 1.94 -11.20 6.28
CA ILE A 135 2.53 -9.88 6.51
C ILE A 135 3.09 -9.84 7.92
N THR A 136 4.41 -9.91 8.03
CA THR A 136 5.15 -9.87 9.31
C THR A 136 5.79 -8.51 9.51
N ASP A 137 6.15 -8.18 10.75
CA ASP A 137 6.90 -6.95 11.04
C ASP A 137 8.27 -6.96 10.35
N ASN A 138 8.97 -8.10 10.32
CA ASN A 138 10.23 -8.24 9.60
C ASN A 138 10.08 -7.94 8.10
N MET A 139 9.00 -8.40 7.47
CA MET A 139 8.73 -8.09 6.06
C MET A 139 8.53 -6.59 5.86
N LEU A 140 7.73 -5.94 6.72
CA LEU A 140 7.47 -4.51 6.63
C LEU A 140 8.74 -3.68 6.86
N ASN A 141 9.56 -4.05 7.84
CA ASN A 141 10.84 -3.40 8.09
C ASN A 141 11.80 -3.56 6.90
N SER A 142 11.87 -4.76 6.32
CA SER A 142 12.70 -5.01 5.14
C SER A 142 12.27 -4.15 3.93
N ILE A 143 10.97 -3.91 3.74
CA ILE A 143 10.51 -2.99 2.69
C ILE A 143 10.99 -1.55 2.96
N ILE A 144 10.90 -1.08 4.20
CA ILE A 144 11.40 0.26 4.58
C ILE A 144 12.91 0.37 4.32
N GLU A 145 13.68 -0.62 4.78
CA GLU A 145 15.14 -0.65 4.59
C GLU A 145 15.49 -0.60 3.09
N GLN A 146 14.83 -1.41 2.27
CA GLN A 146 15.02 -1.39 0.82
C GLN A 146 14.63 -0.05 0.19
N MET A 147 13.55 0.59 0.66
CA MET A 147 13.17 1.92 0.19
C MET A 147 14.25 2.95 0.55
N GLU A 148 14.74 2.94 1.79
CA GLU A 148 15.78 3.85 2.27
C GLU A 148 17.10 3.66 1.50
N GLU A 149 17.53 2.42 1.28
CA GLU A 149 18.69 2.10 0.45
C GLU A 149 18.51 2.54 -1.01
N SER A 150 17.34 2.28 -1.59
CA SER A 150 17.05 2.64 -2.99
C SER A 150 17.04 4.15 -3.23
N ASN A 151 16.61 4.94 -2.23
CA ASN A 151 16.63 6.40 -2.27
C ASN A 151 18.06 6.95 -2.31
N GLN A 152 19.04 6.24 -1.73
CA GLN A 152 20.43 6.70 -1.66
C GLN A 152 21.26 6.30 -2.87
N LYS A 153 20.77 5.40 -3.72
CA LYS A 153 21.53 4.91 -4.87
C LYS A 153 21.38 5.87 -6.06
N PRO A 154 22.45 6.54 -6.54
CA PRO A 154 22.40 7.27 -7.79
C PRO A 154 22.42 6.32 -8.99
N MET A 155 22.08 6.84 -10.17
CA MET A 155 22.38 6.18 -11.43
C MET A 155 23.88 6.30 -11.73
N THR A 156 24.55 5.16 -11.92
CA THR A 156 25.97 5.10 -12.28
C THR A 156 26.16 4.23 -13.52
N PHE A 157 27.09 4.64 -14.38
CA PHE A 157 27.52 3.84 -15.51
C PHE A 157 28.88 3.23 -15.15
N SER A 158 28.92 1.91 -14.97
CA SER A 158 30.19 1.19 -14.91
C SER A 158 30.57 0.80 -16.35
N PRO A 159 31.66 1.34 -16.91
CA PRO A 159 32.20 0.78 -18.14
C PRO A 159 32.68 -0.65 -17.82
N LYS A 160 32.15 -1.64 -18.54
CA LYS A 160 32.78 -2.96 -18.62
C LYS A 160 33.95 -2.89 -19.58
#